data_AF-A0A9N9C555-F1
#
_entry.id   AF-A0A9N9C555-F1
#
_cell.length_a   1.000
_cell.length_b   1.000
_cell.length_c   1.000
_cell.angle_alpha   90.00
_cell.angle_beta   90.00
_cell.angle_gamma   90.00
#
_symmetry.space_group_name_H-M   'P 1'
#
loop_
_entity.id
_entity.type
_entity.pdbx_description
1 polymer ?
#
loop_
_entity_poly.entity_id
_entity_poly.type
_entity_poly.pdbx_seq_one_letter_code
_entity_poly.pdbx_strand_id
1 'polypeptide(L)'
;MVTPQKGRILIEDERGNIYNLHKDINLKHWRENNVAYCAHDTLIEEGSTGQKQLANINQVLEQKKQAQIFLFDEADNALDQDNQEKFQERIKELAKNKLVVYIKH
;
A
#
# COMPACT_ATOMS: atom_id res chain seq x y z
N MET A 1 -25.20 -7.41 1.01
CA MET A 1 -23.95 -7.90 0.38
C MET A 1 -24.34 -8.83 -0.76
N VAL A 2 -23.89 -8.55 -1.99
CA VAL A 2 -24.14 -9.43 -3.13
C VAL A 2 -23.08 -10.53 -3.10
N THR A 3 -23.46 -11.74 -2.70
CA THR A 3 -22.62 -12.94 -2.85
C THR A 3 -22.59 -13.31 -4.34
N PRO A 4 -21.44 -13.34 -5.02
CA PRO A 4 -21.41 -13.71 -6.43
C PRO A 4 -21.81 -15.17 -6.59
N GLN A 5 -22.92 -15.43 -7.29
CA GLN A 5 -23.30 -16.77 -7.72
C GLN A 5 -22.30 -17.25 -8.79
N LYS A 6 -21.26 -17.98 -8.40
CA LYS A 6 -20.36 -18.76 -9.29
C LYS A 6 -19.92 -18.03 -10.58
N GLY A 7 -19.61 -16.73 -10.51
CA GLY A 7 -19.03 -15.98 -11.61
C GLY A 7 -17.51 -16.20 -11.70
N ARG A 8 -16.98 -16.25 -12.92
CA ARG A 8 -15.53 -16.16 -13.18
C ARG A 8 -15.25 -14.87 -13.93
N ILE A 9 -14.31 -14.07 -13.44
CA ILE A 9 -13.84 -12.87 -14.14
C ILE A 9 -12.73 -13.30 -15.08
N LEU A 10 -12.91 -13.02 -16.37
CA LEU A 10 -11.95 -13.29 -17.43
C LEU A 10 -11.39 -11.96 -17.93
N ILE A 11 -10.07 -11.86 -18.07
CA ILE A 11 -9.40 -10.72 -18.69
C ILE A 11 -8.86 -11.19 -20.04
N GLU A 12 -9.18 -10.46 -21.10
CA GLU A 12 -8.56 -10.62 -22.41
C GLU A 12 -7.50 -9.52 -22.60
N ASP A 13 -6.29 -9.89 -23.00
CA ASP A 13 -5.25 -8.93 -23.35
C ASP A 13 -5.38 -8.45 -24.81
N GLU A 14 -4.57 -7.46 -25.20
CA GLU A 14 -4.58 -6.90 -26.57
C GLU A 14 -4.20 -7.92 -27.66
N ARG A 15 -3.68 -9.09 -27.28
CA ARG A 15 -3.30 -10.19 -28.18
C ARG A 15 -4.36 -11.29 -28.23
N GLY A 16 -5.47 -11.14 -27.50
CA GLY A 16 -6.57 -12.10 -27.43
C GLY A 16 -6.35 -13.25 -26.43
N ASN A 17 -5.35 -13.18 -25.56
CA ASN A 17 -5.14 -14.19 -24.51
C ASN A 17 -6.14 -13.98 -23.38
N ILE A 18 -6.84 -15.05 -22.99
CA ILE A 18 -7.86 -15.00 -21.93
C ILE A 18 -7.30 -15.60 -20.64
N TYR A 19 -7.37 -14.83 -19.57
CA TYR A 19 -6.90 -15.22 -18.24
C TYR A 19 -8.03 -15.22 -17.23
N ASN A 20 -8.07 -16.26 -16.38
CA ASN A 20 -8.90 -16.22 -15.19
C ASN A 20 -8.24 -15.33 -14.12
N LEU A 21 -8.97 -14.30 -13.69
CA LEU A 21 -8.50 -13.31 -12.73
C LEU A 21 -8.16 -13.87 -11.34
N HIS A 22 -8.66 -15.06 -11.01
CA HIS A 22 -8.44 -15.66 -9.69
C HIS A 22 -7.44 -16.81 -9.73
N LYS A 23 -7.38 -17.54 -10.85
CA LYS A 23 -6.52 -18.73 -10.99
C LYS A 23 -5.22 -18.46 -11.72
N ASP A 24 -5.29 -17.73 -12.83
CA ASP A 24 -4.16 -17.57 -13.75
C ASP A 24 -3.39 -16.29 -13.43
N ILE A 25 -4.14 -15.20 -13.22
CA ILE A 25 -3.60 -13.97 -12.66
C ILE A 25 -3.85 -14.08 -11.17
N ASN A 26 -2.86 -14.52 -10.39
CA ASN A 26 -3.01 -14.58 -8.94
C ASN A 26 -2.99 -13.15 -8.36
N LEU A 27 -4.09 -12.41 -8.52
CA LEU A 27 -4.20 -11.01 -8.11
C LEU A 27 -3.93 -10.82 -6.62
N LYS A 28 -4.28 -11.80 -5.80
CA LYS A 28 -3.99 -11.76 -4.36
C LYS A 28 -2.48 -11.69 -4.15
N HIS A 29 -1.76 -12.64 -4.73
CA HIS A 29 -0.30 -12.67 -4.67
C HIS A 29 0.32 -11.43 -5.31
N TRP A 30 -0.19 -10.98 -6.47
CA TRP A 30 0.31 -9.77 -7.12
C TRP A 30 0.13 -8.55 -6.21
N ARG A 31 -1.05 -8.35 -5.64
CA ARG A 31 -1.34 -7.23 -4.74
C ARG A 31 -0.47 -7.26 -3.49
N GLU A 32 -0.32 -8.43 -2.88
CA GLU A 32 0.52 -8.61 -1.69
C GLU A 32 1.99 -8.24 -1.94
N ASN A 33 2.50 -8.42 -3.15
CA ASN A 33 3.88 -8.10 -3.48
C ASN A 33 4.08 -6.69 -4.07
N ASN A 34 3.07 -6.15 -4.76
CA ASN A 34 3.20 -4.90 -5.52
C ASN A 34 2.55 -3.69 -4.83
N VAL A 35 1.74 -3.90 -3.79
CA VAL A 35 1.06 -2.82 -3.07
C VAL A 35 1.54 -2.79 -1.62
N ALA A 36 1.94 -1.61 -1.17
CA ALA A 36 2.21 -1.27 0.20
C ALA A 36 1.10 -0.34 0.72
N TYR A 37 0.60 -0.59 1.91
CA TYR A 37 -0.46 0.20 2.54
C TYR A 37 -0.07 0.51 3.98
N CYS A 38 -0.24 1.76 4.38
CA CYS A 38 -0.02 2.22 5.75
C CYS A 38 -1.07 3.29 6.08
N ALA A 39 -1.75 3.14 7.21
CA ALA A 39 -2.79 4.06 7.66
C ALA A 39 -2.64 4.38 9.14
N HIS A 40 -3.16 5.53 9.57
CA HIS A 40 -3.15 5.91 10.98
C HIS A 40 -3.77 4.83 11.89
N ASP A 41 -4.82 4.13 11.43
CA ASP A 41 -5.54 3.13 12.22
C ASP A 41 -4.83 1.77 12.38
N THR A 42 -3.66 1.56 11.75
CA THR A 42 -2.93 0.28 11.81
C THR A 42 -1.91 0.19 12.96
N LEU A 43 -2.18 0.87 14.09
CA LEU A 43 -1.21 0.99 15.20
C LEU A 43 -0.98 -0.33 15.95
N ILE A 44 0.30 -0.63 16.24
CA ILE A 44 0.76 -1.70 17.13
C ILE A 44 0.31 -1.39 18.58
N GLU A 45 0.09 -2.40 19.43
CA GLU A 45 -0.53 -2.22 20.76
C GLU A 45 0.37 -1.50 21.80
N GLU A 46 1.70 -1.48 21.69
CA GLU A 46 2.62 -0.93 22.71
C GLU A 46 3.43 0.31 22.24
N GLY A 47 3.52 1.39 23.05
CA GLY A 47 4.22 2.66 22.74
C GLY A 47 3.33 3.91 22.54
N SER A 48 3.94 5.09 22.34
CA SER A 48 3.19 6.33 22.00
C SER A 48 2.72 6.32 20.55
N THR A 49 1.60 7.00 20.26
CA THR A 49 0.97 7.00 18.92
C THR A 49 1.93 7.40 17.81
N GLY A 50 2.75 8.44 18.02
CA GLY A 50 3.74 8.89 17.03
C GLY A 50 4.89 7.90 16.81
N GLN A 51 5.41 7.29 17.87
CA GLN A 51 6.47 6.27 17.75
C GLN A 51 5.96 5.02 17.02
N LYS A 52 4.73 4.60 17.30
CA LYS A 52 4.06 3.49 16.62
C LYS A 52 3.85 3.78 15.14
N GLN A 53 3.38 4.97 14.81
CA GLN A 53 3.15 5.38 13.42
C GLN A 53 4.45 5.43 12.63
N LEU A 54 5.52 5.98 13.22
CA LEU A 54 6.84 6.00 12.61
C LEU A 54 7.40 4.58 12.40
N ALA A 55 7.25 3.70 13.40
CA ALA A 55 7.67 2.31 13.31
C ALA A 55 6.92 1.56 12.20
N ASN A 56 5.60 1.74 12.10
CA ASN A 56 4.77 1.14 11.06
C ASN A 56 5.19 1.63 9.66
N ILE A 57 5.34 2.95 9.47
CA ILE A 57 5.85 3.51 8.20
C ILE A 57 7.20 2.88 7.82
N ASN A 58 8.16 2.85 8.75
CA ASN A 58 9.48 2.29 8.50
C ASN A 58 9.40 0.81 8.13
N GLN A 59 8.62 0.03 8.87
CA GLN A 59 8.42 -1.38 8.60
C GLN A 59 7.82 -1.60 7.20
N VAL A 60 6.80 -0.84 6.82
CA VAL A 60 6.16 -0.96 5.50
C VAL A 60 7.16 -0.62 4.39
N LEU A 61 7.90 0.49 4.54
CA LEU A 61 8.92 0.91 3.57
C LEU A 61 10.05 -0.13 3.45
N GLU A 62 10.43 -0.78 4.54
CA GLU A 62 11.49 -1.80 4.55
C GLU A 62 11.03 -3.16 4.00
N GLN A 63 9.84 -3.62 4.38
CA GLN A 63 9.30 -4.92 3.96
C GLN A 63 8.78 -4.89 2.52
N LYS A 64 8.33 -3.72 2.05
CA LYS A 64 7.73 -3.55 0.72
C LYS A 64 8.64 -2.76 -0.24
N LYS A 65 9.96 -2.92 -0.13
CA LYS A 65 10.92 -2.27 -1.05
C LYS A 65 10.65 -2.55 -2.53
N GLN A 66 10.10 -3.72 -2.86
CA GLN A 66 9.77 -4.12 -4.24
C GLN A 66 8.36 -3.69 -4.68
N ALA A 67 7.52 -3.17 -3.77
CA ALA A 67 6.20 -2.70 -4.13
C ALA A 67 6.31 -1.56 -5.13
N GLN A 68 5.35 -1.49 -6.06
CA GLN A 68 5.25 -0.50 -7.13
C GLN A 68 4.24 0.60 -6.79
N ILE A 69 3.29 0.29 -5.89
CA ILE A 69 2.23 1.18 -5.46
C ILE A 69 2.30 1.32 -3.94
N PHE A 70 2.34 2.56 -3.46
CA PHE A 70 2.28 2.89 -2.04
C PHE A 70 1.03 3.72 -1.77
N LEU A 71 0.27 3.31 -0.77
CA LEU A 71 -0.95 3.96 -0.33
C LEU A 71 -0.75 4.40 1.13
N PHE A 72 -0.71 5.70 1.36
CA PHE A 72 -0.57 6.31 2.68
C PHE A 72 -1.85 7.05 3.01
N ASP A 73 -2.60 6.56 3.99
CA ASP A 73 -3.85 7.15 4.44
C ASP A 73 -3.64 7.82 5.80
N GLU A 74 -3.49 9.15 5.81
CA GLU A 74 -3.24 9.93 7.03
C GLU A 74 -2.03 9.41 7.85
N ALA A 75 -1.06 8.84 7.14
CA ALA A 75 0.05 8.10 7.72
C ALA A 75 1.02 8.97 8.55
N ASP A 76 0.88 10.29 8.55
CA ASP A 76 1.74 11.23 9.29
C ASP A 76 1.04 11.98 10.43
N ASN A 77 -0.25 11.73 10.67
CA ASN A 77 -1.07 12.51 11.62
C ASN A 77 -0.54 12.59 13.05
N ALA A 78 0.10 11.54 13.58
CA ALA A 78 0.67 11.52 14.92
C ALA A 78 2.20 11.69 14.96
N LEU A 79 2.84 11.96 13.81
CA LEU A 79 4.26 12.28 13.77
C LEU A 79 4.48 13.73 14.27
N ASP A 80 5.60 13.96 14.95
CA ASP A 80 6.11 15.31 15.17
C ASP A 80 6.57 15.95 13.86
N GLN A 81 6.76 17.28 13.88
CA GLN A 81 7.11 18.06 12.69
C GLN A 81 8.37 17.53 11.99
N ASP A 82 9.43 17.23 12.73
CA ASP A 82 10.69 16.73 12.16
C ASP A 82 10.47 15.39 11.42
N ASN A 83 9.65 14.51 11.97
CA ASN A 83 9.33 13.22 11.36
C ASN A 83 8.36 13.37 10.16
N GLN A 84 7.44 14.33 10.19
CA GLN A 84 6.59 14.66 9.04
C GLN A 84 7.43 15.15 7.85
N GLU A 85 8.39 16.04 8.09
CA GLU A 85 9.29 16.55 7.05
C GLU A 85 10.13 15.43 6.43
N LYS A 86 10.75 14.59 7.26
CA LYS A 86 11.50 13.39 6.79
C LYS A 86 10.63 12.42 6.02
N PHE A 87 9.39 12.20 6.45
CA PHE A 87 8.45 11.32 5.75
C PHE A 87 8.07 11.88 4.38
N GLN A 88 7.81 13.19 4.28
CA GLN A 88 7.53 13.84 3.00
C GLN A 88 8.72 13.75 2.03
N GLU A 89 9.95 13.95 2.50
CA GLU A 89 11.15 13.77 1.67
C GLU A 89 11.25 12.34 1.15
N ARG A 90 11.02 11.35 2.02
CA ARG A 90 11.02 9.92 1.63
C ARG A 90 9.95 9.61 0.60
N ILE A 91 8.72 10.13 0.75
CA ILE A 91 7.66 9.96 -0.24
C ILE A 91 8.05 10.57 -1.58
N LYS A 92 8.62 11.79 -1.59
CA LYS A 92 9.08 12.45 -2.83
C LYS A 92 10.13 11.60 -3.56
N GLU A 93 11.09 11.05 -2.83
CA GLU A 93 12.09 10.14 -3.41
C GLU A 93 11.45 8.86 -3.95
N LEU A 94 10.50 8.28 -3.20
CA LEU A 94 9.78 7.07 -3.60
C LEU A 94 8.96 7.30 -4.88
N ALA A 95 8.31 8.46 -4.99
CA ALA A 95 7.46 8.83 -6.12
C ALA A 95 8.22 9.05 -7.44
N LYS A 96 9.56 9.16 -7.41
CA LYS A 96 10.36 9.29 -8.64
C LYS A 96 10.19 8.10 -9.58
N ASN A 97 10.01 6.90 -9.01
CA ASN A 97 9.98 5.64 -9.76
C ASN A 97 8.80 4.73 -9.39
N LYS A 98 7.89 5.20 -8.53
CA LYS A 98 6.78 4.40 -8.00
C LYS A 98 5.51 5.23 -7.95
N LEU A 99 4.36 4.56 -7.99
CA LEU A 99 3.09 5.22 -7.73
C LEU A 99 2.91 5.42 -6.23
N VAL A 100 2.75 6.66 -5.79
CA VAL A 100 2.43 6.98 -4.40
C VAL A 100 1.11 7.75 -4.36
N VAL A 101 0.16 7.22 -3.60
CA VAL A 101 -1.09 7.91 -3.25
C VAL A 101 -0.98 8.24 -1.77
N TYR A 102 -1.07 9.53 -1.45
CA TYR A 102 -0.96 10.04 -0.10
C TYR A 102 -2.14 10.95 0.20
N ILE A 103 -2.92 10.58 1.21
CA ILE A 103 -4.04 11.34 1.73
C ILE A 103 -3.56 12.05 2.99
N LYS A 104 -3.73 13.37 3.01
CA LYS A 104 -3.32 14.26 4.08
C LYS A 104 -4.49 15.17 4.46
N HIS A 105 -4.59 15.51 5.75
CA HIS A 105 -5.46 16.57 6.26
C HIS A 105 -4.90 17.97 6.02
#